data_AF-A0A7S4HJV8-F1
#
_entry.id   AF-A0A7S4HJV8-F1
#
_cell.length_a   1.000
_cell.length_b   1.000
_cell.length_c   1.000
_cell.angle_alpha   90.00
_cell.angle_beta   90.00
_cell.angle_gamma   90.00
#
_symmetry.space_group_name_H-M   'P 1'
#
loop_
_entity.id
_entity.type
_entity.pdbx_description
1 polymer ?
#
loop_
_entity_poly.entity_id
_entity_poly.type
_entity_poly.pdbx_seq_one_letter_code
_entity_poly.pdbx_strand_id
1 'polypeptide(L)'
;FFIPGNHDACSFFDGTAPEVAGAVNLHNRHFRLAKDLVITSFGGSVPAFQGEKQRWIGYPFDKAEDIEEGLRGLLNAELAEDNSTDAPCKNDSVLLMTHVGPGSSQTAIQQIDLDQDVIKAGCFVLDKIMREPELQERVFLNIHGHTHFAEGVSKLGNTFIFNPGAIAFDCFGIVSIERKAGKWNYRSMEMMRI
;
A
#
# COMPACT_ATOMS: atom_id res chain seq x y z
N PHE A 1 -1.31 -4.98 -12.81
CA PHE A 1 -2.25 -4.49 -11.78
C PHE A 1 -1.82 -3.10 -11.35
N PHE A 2 -2.77 -2.25 -10.97
CA PHE A 2 -2.48 -0.93 -10.41
C PHE A 2 -3.53 -0.54 -9.37
N ILE A 3 -3.20 0.46 -8.57
CA ILE A 3 -4.14 1.19 -7.73
C ILE A 3 -4.01 2.67 -8.05
N PRO A 4 -5.10 3.45 -7.98
CA PRO A 4 -5.05 4.88 -8.20
C PRO A 4 -4.39 5.60 -7.02
N GLY A 5 -3.62 6.63 -7.34
CA GLY A 5 -3.09 7.60 -6.41
C GLY A 5 -3.90 8.89 -6.39
N ASN A 6 -3.37 9.89 -5.67
CA ASN A 6 -4.04 11.17 -5.44
C ASN A 6 -4.14 12.09 -6.68
N HIS A 7 -3.52 11.71 -7.80
CA HIS A 7 -3.58 12.44 -9.06
C HIS A 7 -4.44 11.74 -10.12
N ASP A 8 -5.00 10.57 -9.81
CA ASP A 8 -5.85 9.82 -10.73
C ASP A 8 -7.31 10.32 -10.68
N ALA A 9 -8.03 10.11 -11.79
CA ALA A 9 -9.42 10.51 -11.91
C ALA A 9 -10.33 9.81 -10.89
N CYS A 10 -11.39 10.51 -10.44
CA CYS A 10 -12.41 9.96 -9.52
C CYS A 10 -12.97 8.61 -9.98
N SER A 11 -13.09 8.43 -11.30
CA SER A 11 -13.64 7.23 -11.91
C SER A 11 -12.86 5.95 -11.57
N PHE A 12 -11.57 6.06 -11.21
CA PHE A 12 -10.77 4.91 -10.77
C PHE A 12 -11.08 4.48 -9.33
N PHE A 13 -11.75 5.32 -8.55
CA PHE A 13 -12.14 5.03 -7.17
C PHE A 13 -13.56 4.46 -7.08
N ASP A 14 -14.48 4.96 -7.90
CA ASP A 14 -15.89 4.51 -7.93
C ASP A 14 -16.15 3.33 -8.89
N GLY A 15 -15.14 2.90 -9.65
CA GLY A 15 -15.23 1.78 -10.59
C GLY A 15 -15.90 2.11 -11.92
N THR A 16 -16.15 3.39 -12.22
CA THR A 16 -16.71 3.85 -13.50
C THR A 16 -15.66 4.14 -14.56
N ALA A 17 -14.37 4.03 -14.22
CA ALA A 17 -13.28 4.25 -15.15
C ALA A 17 -13.35 3.28 -16.34
N PRO A 18 -12.99 3.75 -17.56
CA PRO A 18 -12.80 2.85 -18.68
C PRO A 18 -11.68 1.85 -18.39
N GLU A 19 -11.77 0.68 -19.00
CA GLU A 19 -10.69 -0.30 -18.93
C GLU A 19 -9.40 0.27 -19.52
N VAL A 20 -8.30 0.08 -18.80
CA VAL A 20 -6.96 0.41 -19.30
C VAL A 20 -6.38 -0.86 -19.92
N ALA A 21 -6.10 -0.82 -21.22
CA ALA A 21 -5.63 -2.00 -21.95
C ALA A 21 -4.38 -2.61 -21.27
N GLY A 22 -4.47 -3.89 -20.93
CA GLY A 22 -3.37 -4.62 -20.27
C GLY A 22 -3.18 -4.31 -18.78
N ALA A 23 -4.05 -3.51 -18.16
CA ALA A 23 -3.97 -3.17 -16.75
C ALA A 23 -5.32 -3.37 -16.05
N VAL A 24 -5.26 -3.92 -14.83
CA VAL A 24 -6.42 -4.15 -13.98
C VAL A 24 -6.31 -3.24 -12.76
N ASN A 25 -7.32 -2.40 -12.56
CA ASN A 25 -7.46 -1.57 -11.36
C ASN A 25 -7.92 -2.44 -10.19
N LEU A 26 -7.14 -2.45 -9.11
CA LEU A 26 -7.43 -3.20 -7.90
C LEU A 26 -7.85 -2.31 -6.72
N HIS A 27 -8.22 -1.04 -6.94
CA HIS A 27 -8.75 -0.19 -5.87
C HIS A 27 -9.93 -0.88 -5.17
N ASN A 28 -9.86 -1.00 -3.84
CA ASN A 28 -10.90 -1.59 -2.99
C ASN A 28 -11.26 -3.03 -3.42
N ARG A 29 -10.25 -3.83 -3.75
CA ARG A 29 -10.43 -5.21 -4.24
C ARG A 29 -9.38 -6.14 -3.66
N HIS A 30 -9.70 -7.43 -3.75
CA HIS A 30 -8.73 -8.51 -3.60
C HIS A 30 -8.39 -9.10 -4.97
N PHE A 31 -7.21 -9.68 -5.10
CA PHE A 31 -6.82 -10.47 -6.26
C PHE A 31 -5.95 -11.65 -5.84
N ARG A 32 -6.34 -12.88 -6.17
CA ARG A 32 -5.60 -14.08 -5.80
C ARG A 32 -4.47 -14.35 -6.80
N LEU A 33 -3.23 -14.13 -6.37
CA LEU A 33 -2.04 -14.41 -7.18
C LEU A 33 -1.68 -15.90 -7.19
N ALA A 34 -1.92 -16.60 -6.08
CA ALA A 34 -1.68 -18.03 -5.95
C ALA A 34 -2.66 -18.62 -4.94
N LYS A 35 -2.69 -19.95 -4.83
CA LYS A 35 -3.61 -20.65 -3.92
C LYS A 35 -3.66 -20.02 -2.53
N ASP A 36 -2.52 -19.66 -1.94
CA ASP A 36 -2.38 -19.11 -0.59
C ASP A 36 -1.77 -17.69 -0.56
N LEU A 37 -1.87 -16.94 -1.66
CA LEU A 37 -1.36 -15.58 -1.79
C LEU A 37 -2.41 -14.66 -2.41
N VAL A 38 -2.76 -13.60 -1.68
CA VAL A 38 -3.75 -12.61 -2.10
C VAL A 38 -3.15 -11.21 -2.07
N ILE A 39 -3.40 -10.43 -3.11
CA ILE A 39 -3.23 -8.98 -3.08
C ILE A 39 -4.49 -8.39 -2.46
N THR A 40 -4.33 -7.58 -1.43
CA THR A 40 -5.38 -6.69 -0.91
C THR A 40 -4.97 -5.27 -1.22
N SER A 41 -5.86 -4.47 -1.80
CA SER A 41 -5.43 -3.20 -2.39
C SER A 41 -6.40 -2.04 -2.17
N PHE A 42 -5.83 -0.89 -1.78
CA PHE A 42 -6.59 0.32 -1.46
C PHE A 42 -5.82 1.58 -1.90
N GLY A 43 -6.33 2.26 -2.91
CA GLY A 43 -5.73 3.46 -3.49
C GLY A 43 -6.04 4.75 -2.72
N GLY A 44 -5.49 5.86 -3.18
CA GLY A 44 -5.71 7.19 -2.61
C GLY A 44 -4.76 7.57 -1.47
N SER A 45 -4.83 8.84 -1.06
CA SER A 45 -4.03 9.38 0.04
C SER A 45 -4.81 10.38 0.87
N VAL A 46 -4.25 10.68 2.04
CA VAL A 46 -4.64 11.79 2.91
C VAL A 46 -3.72 12.99 2.69
N PRO A 47 -4.04 14.18 3.22
CA PRO A 47 -3.13 15.32 3.15
C PRO A 47 -1.79 15.05 3.85
N ALA A 48 -0.71 15.59 3.27
CA ALA A 48 0.64 15.52 3.83
C ALA A 48 1.02 16.84 4.50
N PHE A 49 1.77 16.76 5.61
CA PHE A 49 2.09 17.92 6.45
C PHE A 49 3.60 18.07 6.68
N GLN A 50 4.07 19.30 6.75
CA GLN A 50 5.41 19.67 7.20
C GLN A 50 5.26 20.60 8.40
N GLY A 51 5.60 20.11 9.59
CA GLY A 51 5.16 20.74 10.84
C GLY A 51 3.62 20.81 10.87
N GLU A 52 3.08 22.00 11.08
CA GLU A 52 1.62 22.26 11.06
C GLU A 52 1.09 22.64 9.66
N LYS A 53 1.98 22.85 8.68
CA LYS A 53 1.59 23.33 7.35
C LYS A 53 1.29 22.16 6.43
N GLN A 54 0.09 22.12 5.87
CA GLN A 54 -0.24 21.19 4.79
C GLN A 54 0.61 21.51 3.55
N ARG A 55 1.27 20.48 3.02
CA ARG A 55 2.11 20.57 1.81
C ARG A 55 1.44 19.94 0.60
N TRP A 56 0.79 18.80 0.77
CA TRP A 56 0.08 18.12 -0.32
C TRP A 56 -1.38 17.89 0.06
N ILE A 57 -2.26 18.03 -0.92
CA ILE A 57 -3.67 17.69 -0.78
C ILE A 57 -3.84 16.16 -0.78
N GLY A 58 -4.74 15.67 0.06
CA GLY A 58 -5.22 14.29 -0.01
C GLY A 58 -6.20 14.14 -1.17
N TYR A 59 -6.32 12.91 -1.67
CA TYR A 59 -7.37 12.54 -2.62
C TYR A 59 -7.50 11.01 -2.70
N PRO A 60 -8.73 10.46 -2.72
CA PRO A 60 -10.03 11.13 -2.59
C PRO A 60 -10.39 11.46 -1.15
N PHE A 61 -9.45 11.29 -0.22
CA PHE A 61 -9.69 11.37 1.21
C PHE A 61 -9.10 12.64 1.80
N ASP A 62 -9.89 13.33 2.59
CA ASP A 62 -9.45 14.49 3.36
C ASP A 62 -8.93 14.07 4.74
N LYS A 63 -9.33 12.88 5.22
CA LYS A 63 -9.07 12.42 6.58
C LYS A 63 -8.58 10.98 6.60
N ALA A 64 -7.79 10.65 7.63
CA ALA A 64 -7.25 9.31 7.81
C ALA A 64 -8.32 8.28 8.17
N GLU A 65 -9.41 8.73 8.78
CA GLU A 65 -10.57 7.90 9.13
C GLU A 65 -11.26 7.33 7.89
N ASP A 66 -11.24 8.05 6.75
CA ASP A 66 -11.83 7.54 5.50
C ASP A 66 -11.01 6.36 4.95
N ILE A 67 -9.68 6.42 5.10
CA ILE A 67 -8.78 5.28 4.82
C ILE A 67 -9.07 4.14 5.80
N GLU A 68 -9.31 4.44 7.09
CA GLU A 68 -9.63 3.41 8.10
C GLU A 68 -10.87 2.63 7.69
N GLU A 69 -11.94 3.34 7.38
CA GLU A 69 -13.24 2.76 7.03
C GLU A 69 -13.12 1.87 5.79
N GLY A 70 -12.57 2.40 4.69
CA GLY A 70 -12.45 1.66 3.43
C GLY A 70 -11.54 0.44 3.55
N LEU A 71 -10.35 0.60 4.15
CA LEU A 71 -9.41 -0.51 4.30
C LEU A 71 -9.92 -1.56 5.28
N ARG A 72 -10.60 -1.18 6.37
CA ARG A 72 -11.23 -2.15 7.28
C ARG A 72 -12.39 -2.87 6.62
N GLY A 73 -13.21 -2.19 5.82
CA GLY A 73 -14.26 -2.85 5.04
C GLY A 73 -13.70 -3.96 4.16
N LEU A 74 -12.53 -3.73 3.55
CA LEU A 74 -11.84 -4.71 2.73
C LEU A 74 -11.18 -5.83 3.57
N LEU A 75 -10.53 -5.51 4.68
CA LEU A 75 -9.82 -6.50 5.51
C LEU A 75 -10.76 -7.36 6.38
N ASN A 76 -11.90 -6.81 6.79
CA ASN A 76 -12.93 -7.48 7.59
C ASN A 76 -14.02 -8.13 6.73
N ALA A 77 -13.96 -7.98 5.40
CA ALA A 77 -14.84 -8.71 4.50
C ALA A 77 -14.81 -10.20 4.85
N GLU A 78 -15.95 -10.87 4.76
CA GLU A 78 -16.06 -12.28 5.11
C GLU A 78 -14.97 -13.09 4.41
N LEU A 79 -14.16 -13.76 5.21
CA LEU A 79 -13.11 -14.62 4.69
C LEU A 79 -13.78 -15.77 3.95
N ALA A 80 -13.31 -16.05 2.73
CA ALA A 80 -13.81 -17.21 2.00
C ALA A 80 -13.51 -18.50 2.79
N GLU A 81 -14.41 -19.49 2.67
CA GLU A 81 -14.20 -20.81 3.27
C GLU A 81 -13.04 -21.57 2.60
N ASP A 82 -12.85 -21.33 1.31
CA ASP A 82 -11.80 -21.90 0.49
C ASP A 82 -11.27 -20.91 -0.57
N ASN A 83 -10.32 -21.38 -1.38
CA ASN A 83 -9.61 -20.55 -2.34
C ASN A 83 -10.31 -20.49 -3.71
N SER A 84 -11.63 -20.72 -3.75
CA SER A 84 -12.44 -20.66 -4.98
C SER A 84 -12.73 -19.24 -5.47
N THR A 85 -12.47 -18.23 -4.65
CA THR A 85 -12.67 -16.81 -4.97
C THR A 85 -11.41 -15.99 -4.72
N ASP A 86 -11.41 -14.73 -5.17
CA ASP A 86 -10.34 -13.78 -4.87
C ASP A 86 -10.34 -13.28 -3.42
N ALA A 87 -11.44 -13.48 -2.67
CA ALA A 87 -11.52 -13.09 -1.27
C ALA A 87 -10.51 -13.89 -0.43
N PRO A 88 -9.85 -13.26 0.56
CA PRO A 88 -8.80 -13.91 1.33
C PRO A 88 -9.37 -14.94 2.30
N CYS A 89 -8.65 -16.04 2.48
CA CYS A 89 -8.91 -17.03 3.51
C CYS A 89 -8.08 -16.73 4.77
N LYS A 90 -8.46 -17.34 5.90
CA LYS A 90 -7.76 -17.19 7.19
C LYS A 90 -6.26 -17.48 7.11
N ASN A 91 -5.88 -18.48 6.31
CA ASN A 91 -4.49 -18.95 6.22
C ASN A 91 -3.69 -18.31 5.08
N ASP A 92 -4.29 -17.43 4.28
CA ASP A 92 -3.59 -16.80 3.17
C ASP A 92 -2.53 -15.80 3.66
N SER A 93 -1.43 -15.75 2.92
CA SER A 93 -0.50 -14.64 2.98
C SER A 93 -1.05 -13.47 2.16
N VAL A 94 -0.93 -12.27 2.71
CA VAL A 94 -1.44 -11.04 2.10
C VAL A 94 -0.28 -10.13 1.70
N LEU A 95 -0.31 -9.71 0.44
CA LEU A 95 0.47 -8.58 -0.06
C LEU A 95 -0.48 -7.37 -0.10
N LEU A 96 -0.19 -6.35 0.71
CA LEU A 96 -1.01 -5.15 0.79
C LEU A 96 -0.49 -4.09 -0.20
N MET A 97 -1.30 -3.64 -1.14
CA MET A 97 -0.97 -2.49 -2.01
C MET A 97 -1.75 -1.26 -1.57
N THR A 98 -1.06 -0.22 -1.14
CA THR A 98 -1.69 1.07 -0.79
C THR A 98 -1.02 2.20 -1.54
N HIS A 99 -1.71 3.29 -1.90
CA HIS A 99 -0.97 4.42 -2.49
C HIS A 99 -0.21 5.17 -1.40
N VAL A 100 -0.88 5.44 -0.28
CA VAL A 100 -0.28 6.01 0.93
C VAL A 100 0.44 4.94 1.77
N GLY A 101 1.64 5.26 2.26
CA GLY A 101 2.39 4.40 3.17
C GLY A 101 1.99 4.58 4.64
N PRO A 102 2.44 3.70 5.55
CA PRO A 102 2.22 3.85 6.99
C PRO A 102 2.93 5.12 7.51
N GLY A 103 2.26 5.90 8.36
CA GLY A 103 2.74 7.19 8.87
C GLY A 103 4.09 7.13 9.59
N SER A 104 4.40 6.01 10.24
CA SER A 104 5.65 5.77 10.94
C SER A 104 6.76 5.19 10.05
N SER A 105 6.46 4.84 8.79
CA SER A 105 7.45 4.33 7.85
C SER A 105 8.39 5.42 7.37
N GLN A 106 9.69 5.15 7.39
CA GLN A 106 10.70 6.03 6.78
C GLN A 106 10.47 6.22 5.27
N THR A 107 9.87 5.23 4.59
CA THR A 107 9.54 5.32 3.17
C THR A 107 8.35 6.23 2.88
N ALA A 108 7.69 6.77 3.91
CA ALA A 108 6.58 7.71 3.83
C ALA A 108 6.91 9.10 4.41
N ILE A 109 8.18 9.33 4.75
CA ILE A 109 8.69 10.60 5.31
C ILE A 109 9.74 11.16 4.34
N GLN A 110 9.61 12.43 3.99
CA GLN A 110 10.55 13.09 3.07
C GLN A 110 11.23 14.30 3.73
N GLN A 111 12.55 14.35 3.67
CA GLN A 111 13.36 15.52 4.02
C GLN A 111 13.85 16.18 2.72
N ILE A 112 13.43 17.40 2.44
CA ILE A 112 13.91 18.18 1.28
C ILE A 112 15.05 19.10 1.71
N ASP A 113 14.78 19.95 2.70
CA ASP A 113 15.73 20.94 3.22
C ASP A 113 16.12 20.57 4.65
N LEU A 114 17.42 20.48 4.97
CA LEU A 114 17.92 20.00 6.28
C LEU A 114 17.59 20.93 7.45
N ASP A 115 17.21 22.18 7.18
CA ASP A 115 16.85 23.21 8.16
C ASP A 115 15.34 23.31 8.40
N GLN A 116 14.53 22.50 7.71
CA GLN A 116 13.07 22.46 7.86
C GLN A 116 12.61 21.13 8.46
N ASP A 117 11.38 21.11 8.96
CA ASP A 117 10.72 19.87 9.36
C ASP A 117 10.60 18.90 8.18
N VAL A 118 10.53 17.60 8.47
CA VAL A 118 10.18 16.58 7.48
C VAL A 118 8.74 16.74 6.99
N ILE A 119 8.51 16.38 5.73
CA ILE A 119 7.17 16.15 5.19
C ILE A 119 6.73 14.75 5.62
N LYS A 120 5.65 14.68 6.40
CA LYS A 120 4.96 13.44 6.77
C LYS A 120 3.82 13.21 5.79
N ALA A 121 4.01 12.25 4.89
CA ALA A 121 3.04 11.93 3.83
C ALA A 121 2.35 10.57 4.03
N GLY A 122 2.74 9.80 5.04
CA GLY A 122 2.06 8.55 5.39
C GLY A 122 0.77 8.76 6.19
N CYS A 123 0.03 7.68 6.36
CA CYS A 123 -1.24 7.63 7.09
C CYS A 123 -1.05 6.94 8.46
N PHE A 124 -1.32 7.66 9.56
CA PHE A 124 -1.14 7.12 10.92
C PHE A 124 -2.14 6.00 11.26
N VAL A 125 -3.34 6.04 10.67
CA VAL A 125 -4.33 4.98 10.80
C VAL A 125 -3.79 3.67 10.20
N LEU A 126 -3.06 3.75 9.09
CA LEU A 126 -2.46 2.57 8.47
C LEU A 126 -1.42 1.94 9.41
N ASP A 127 -0.67 2.72 10.19
CA ASP A 127 0.21 2.17 11.24
C ASP A 127 -0.59 1.36 12.27
N LYS A 128 -1.71 1.91 12.75
CA LYS A 128 -2.57 1.27 13.75
C LYS A 128 -3.13 -0.04 13.23
N ILE A 129 -3.74 -0.03 12.04
CA ILE A 129 -4.29 -1.21 11.38
C ILE A 129 -3.20 -2.27 11.23
N MET A 130 -2.08 -1.91 10.60
CA MET A 130 -1.04 -2.88 10.29
C MET A 130 -0.41 -3.50 11.53
N ARG A 131 -0.41 -2.82 12.69
CA ARG A 131 0.09 -3.38 13.96
C ARG A 131 -0.85 -4.39 14.62
N GLU A 132 -2.06 -4.59 14.10
CA GLU A 132 -3.00 -5.56 14.64
C GLU A 132 -2.44 -6.99 14.52
N PRO A 133 -2.53 -7.82 15.58
CA PRO A 133 -1.92 -9.15 15.58
C PRO A 133 -2.31 -10.03 14.39
N GLU A 134 -3.60 -10.02 14.03
CA GLU A 134 -4.13 -10.82 12.91
C GLU A 134 -3.52 -10.41 11.55
N LEU A 135 -3.26 -9.12 11.36
CA LEU A 135 -2.58 -8.63 10.15
C LEU A 135 -1.08 -8.87 10.22
N GLN A 136 -0.46 -8.76 11.38
CA GLN A 136 0.96 -9.07 11.57
C GLN A 136 1.30 -10.56 11.30
N GLU A 137 0.31 -11.45 11.33
CA GLU A 137 0.45 -12.86 10.96
C GLU A 137 0.25 -13.13 9.46
N ARG A 138 -0.47 -12.24 8.75
CA ARG A 138 -0.91 -12.48 7.36
C ARG A 138 -0.24 -11.56 6.35
N VAL A 139 -0.12 -10.27 6.67
CA VAL A 139 0.45 -9.25 5.80
C VAL A 139 1.97 -9.25 5.93
N PHE A 140 2.65 -9.85 4.97
CA PHE A 140 4.11 -9.95 4.99
C PHE A 140 4.80 -8.80 4.24
N LEU A 141 4.08 -8.15 3.32
CA LEU A 141 4.60 -7.05 2.49
C LEU A 141 3.50 -6.02 2.24
N ASN A 142 3.81 -4.75 2.47
CA ASN A 142 3.06 -3.61 1.98
C ASN A 142 3.87 -2.86 0.92
N ILE A 143 3.33 -2.73 -0.28
CA ILE A 143 3.89 -1.91 -1.36
C ILE A 143 3.09 -0.61 -1.41
N HIS A 144 3.78 0.51 -1.36
CA HIS A 144 3.15 1.82 -1.48
C HIS A 144 3.90 2.80 -2.37
N GLY A 145 3.29 3.96 -2.64
CA GLY A 145 3.86 5.06 -3.39
C GLY A 145 3.72 6.38 -2.66
N HIS A 146 3.21 7.39 -3.36
CA HIS A 146 2.94 8.77 -2.88
C HIS A 146 4.17 9.61 -2.53
N THR A 147 5.15 9.07 -1.79
CA THR A 147 6.36 9.81 -1.39
C THR A 147 7.50 9.53 -2.37
N HIS A 148 7.64 10.38 -3.39
CA HIS A 148 8.50 10.06 -4.55
C HIS A 148 10.00 9.92 -4.25
N PHE A 149 10.52 10.62 -3.25
CA PHE A 149 11.95 10.67 -2.88
C PHE A 149 12.27 9.89 -1.58
N ALA A 150 11.34 9.06 -1.13
CA ALA A 150 11.53 8.19 0.03
C ALA A 150 11.47 6.72 -0.41
N GLU A 151 12.17 6.40 -1.50
CA GLU A 151 12.27 5.05 -2.00
C GLU A 151 13.04 4.12 -1.05
N GLY A 152 12.74 2.83 -1.12
CA GLY A 152 13.46 1.79 -0.37
C GLY A 152 12.55 0.95 0.50
N VAL A 153 13.16 0.33 1.53
CA VAL A 153 12.51 -0.65 2.40
C VAL A 153 12.57 -0.19 3.84
N SER A 154 11.45 -0.36 4.54
CA SER A 154 11.40 -0.32 5.99
C SER A 154 10.64 -1.54 6.52
N LYS A 155 10.45 -1.59 7.84
CA LYS A 155 9.71 -2.68 8.48
C LYS A 155 8.79 -2.13 9.55
N LEU A 156 7.57 -2.66 9.59
CA LEU A 156 6.59 -2.41 10.63
C LEU A 156 6.22 -3.75 11.27
N GLY A 157 6.89 -4.08 12.39
CA GLY A 157 6.76 -5.38 13.03
C GLY A 157 7.28 -6.51 12.14
N ASN A 158 6.38 -7.39 11.70
CA ASN A 158 6.65 -8.51 10.80
C ASN A 158 6.47 -8.13 9.32
N THR A 159 5.81 -7.02 9.02
CA THR A 159 5.51 -6.60 7.65
C THR A 159 6.65 -5.74 7.08
N PHE A 160 7.13 -6.11 5.89
CA PHE A 160 8.03 -5.24 5.12
C PHE A 160 7.23 -4.13 4.44
N ILE A 161 7.74 -2.91 4.47
CA ILE A 161 7.14 -1.76 3.80
C ILE A 161 8.06 -1.36 2.66
N PHE A 162 7.50 -1.27 1.46
CA PHE A 162 8.25 -1.00 0.25
C PHE A 162 7.70 0.23 -0.48
N ASN A 163 8.58 1.17 -0.82
CA ASN A 163 8.31 2.23 -1.77
C ASN A 163 9.27 2.12 -2.97
N PRO A 164 8.79 1.83 -4.19
CA PRO A 164 9.65 1.72 -5.38
C PRO A 164 10.13 3.08 -5.90
N GLY A 165 9.69 4.19 -5.32
CA GLY A 165 9.91 5.52 -5.87
C GLY A 165 8.99 5.79 -7.06
N ALA A 166 9.22 6.92 -7.72
CA ALA A 166 8.43 7.35 -8.86
C ALA A 166 9.11 7.03 -10.20
N ILE A 167 8.33 6.49 -11.15
CA ILE A 167 8.76 6.31 -12.55
C ILE A 167 9.20 7.66 -13.17
N ALA A 168 8.59 8.78 -12.75
CA ALA A 168 8.99 10.12 -13.18
C ALA A 168 10.45 10.49 -12.83
N PHE A 169 11.09 9.73 -11.93
CA PHE A 169 12.50 9.85 -11.56
C PHE A 169 13.31 8.61 -11.95
N ASP A 170 12.83 7.90 -12.97
CA ASP A 170 13.38 6.67 -13.52
C ASP A 170 13.48 5.54 -12.49
N CYS A 171 12.77 5.62 -11.36
CA CYS A 171 12.84 4.62 -10.29
C CYS A 171 11.80 3.51 -10.48
N PHE A 172 12.24 2.27 -10.31
CA PHE A 172 11.37 1.12 -10.08
C PHE A 172 12.06 0.13 -9.14
N GLY A 173 11.33 -0.87 -8.65
CA GLY A 173 11.98 -1.96 -7.93
C GLY A 173 11.37 -3.32 -8.21
N ILE A 174 12.22 -4.33 -8.08
CA ILE A 174 11.89 -5.73 -8.27
C ILE A 174 11.84 -6.38 -6.89
N VAL A 175 10.67 -6.90 -6.52
CA VAL A 175 10.49 -7.65 -5.27
C VAL A 175 10.46 -9.13 -5.57
N SER A 176 11.36 -9.87 -4.95
CA SER A 176 11.31 -11.33 -4.93
C SER A 176 10.62 -11.78 -3.64
N ILE A 177 9.61 -12.63 -3.80
CA ILE A 177 8.90 -13.30 -2.71
C ILE A 177 9.11 -14.81 -2.84
N GLU A 178 9.02 -15.52 -1.73
CA GLU A 178 9.22 -16.97 -1.71
C GLU A 178 8.26 -17.64 -0.72
N ARG A 179 7.99 -18.91 -0.96
CA ARG A 179 7.17 -19.74 -0.06
C ARG A 179 8.06 -20.54 0.88
N LYS A 180 7.98 -20.27 2.18
CA LYS A 180 8.72 -20.96 3.25
C LYS A 180 7.75 -21.49 4.30
N ALA A 181 7.87 -22.76 4.66
CA ALA A 181 7.01 -23.43 5.63
C ALA A 181 5.50 -23.21 5.37
N GLY A 182 5.08 -23.19 4.10
CA GLY A 182 3.69 -23.02 3.71
C GLY A 182 3.15 -21.58 3.77
N LYS A 183 4.02 -20.57 3.97
CA LYS A 183 3.66 -19.14 3.96
C LYS A 183 4.52 -18.38 2.95
N TRP A 184 3.93 -17.37 2.31
CA TRP A 184 4.68 -16.44 1.48
C TRP A 184 5.41 -15.43 2.36
N ASN A 185 6.65 -15.15 1.98
CA ASN A 185 7.56 -14.27 2.69
C ASN A 185 8.30 -13.38 1.69
N TYR A 186 8.74 -12.23 2.18
CA TYR A 186 9.71 -11.40 1.48
C TYR A 186 11.06 -12.14 1.40
N ARG A 187 11.69 -12.13 0.21
CA ARG A 187 13.03 -12.69 0.00
C ARG A 187 14.07 -11.60 -0.22
N SER A 188 13.87 -10.76 -1.23
CA SER A 188 14.81 -9.70 -1.60
C SER A 188 14.12 -8.60 -2.39
N MET A 189 14.85 -7.49 -2.52
CA MET A 189 14.45 -6.36 -3.32
C MET A 189 15.66 -5.74 -4.00
N GLU A 190 15.43 -5.33 -5.24
CA GLU A 190 16.40 -4.58 -6.04
C GLU A 190 15.74 -3.28 -6.50
N MET A 191 16.36 -2.16 -6.12
CA MET A 191 16.01 -0.85 -6.64
C MET A 191 16.77 -0.62 -7.94
N MET A 192 16.05 -0.22 -8.97
CA MET A 192 16.57 -0.10 -10.33
C MET A 192 16.28 1.30 -10.87
N ARG A 193 17.12 1.72 -11.82
CA ARG A 193 16.92 2.94 -12.60
C ARG A 193 16.80 2.60 -14.08
N ILE A 194 15.88 3.27 -14.79
CA ILE A 194 15.68 3.15 -16.24
C ILE A 194 16.72 3.99 -16.99
#